data_AF-A0A7D7RFS8-F1
#
_entry.id   AF-A0A7D7RFS8-F1
#
_cell.length_a   1.000
_cell.length_b   1.000
_cell.length_c   1.000
_cell.angle_alpha   90.00
_cell.angle_beta   90.00
_cell.angle_gamma   90.00
#
_symmetry.space_group_name_H-M   'P 1'
#
loop_
_entity.id
_entity.type
_entity.pdbx_description
1 polymer ?
#
loop_
_entity_poly.entity_id
_entity_poly.type
_entity_poly.pdbx_seq_one_letter_code
_entity_poly.pdbx_strand_id
1 'polypeptide(L)'
;MSLLYKNLKNIYREKPALEFLSPLEETYLFIRDFLKLALERNNEYVNPSDYSIKYGQDMLNSLNLFLNISQSAYPILSRYYYISCDECDSPTIVSSMNKLYECTHCKYPLDITSDTKETFSNIHYIFKINPEIRKELNYDLKGQPSSSSNFVEEGDQTPYSEAPNLSMLIESQDENYTGVVEEKASIKENLLRFAEGI
;
A
#
# COMPACT_ATOMS: atom_id res chain seq x y z
N MET A 1 -13.94 -21.24 -6.49
CA MET A 1 -13.79 -20.17 -5.49
C MET A 1 -12.33 -19.77 -5.49
N SER A 2 -12.02 -18.49 -5.69
CA SER A 2 -10.64 -18.01 -5.78
C SER A 2 -9.89 -18.15 -4.46
N LEU A 3 -8.57 -18.29 -4.54
CA LEU A 3 -7.66 -18.26 -3.40
C LEU A 3 -7.71 -16.88 -2.73
N LEU A 4 -7.78 -15.80 -3.52
CA LEU A 4 -8.00 -14.44 -3.01
C LEU A 4 -9.25 -14.33 -2.14
N TYR A 5 -10.41 -14.78 -2.63
CA TYR A 5 -11.67 -14.75 -1.85
C TYR A 5 -11.58 -15.64 -0.61
N LYS A 6 -10.98 -16.85 -0.74
CA LYS A 6 -10.78 -17.77 0.40
C LYS A 6 -9.94 -17.13 1.51
N ASN A 7 -8.85 -16.47 1.16
CA ASN A 7 -7.96 -15.80 2.12
C ASN A 7 -8.67 -14.60 2.76
N LEU A 8 -9.33 -13.75 1.95
CA LEU A 8 -10.07 -12.60 2.47
C LEU A 8 -11.19 -13.03 3.43
N LYS A 9 -11.92 -14.11 3.09
CA LYS A 9 -12.95 -14.70 3.96
C LYS A 9 -12.39 -15.25 5.28
N ASN A 10 -11.16 -15.75 5.30
CA ASN A 10 -10.49 -16.14 6.54
C ASN A 10 -10.09 -14.91 7.36
N ILE A 11 -9.53 -13.87 6.74
CA ILE A 11 -9.22 -12.59 7.38
C ILE A 11 -10.47 -11.98 8.04
N TYR A 12 -11.62 -11.98 7.37
CA TYR A 12 -12.88 -11.46 7.90
C TYR A 12 -13.44 -12.30 9.06
N ARG A 13 -13.16 -13.60 9.11
CA ARG A 13 -13.46 -14.47 10.27
C ARG A 13 -12.55 -14.19 11.46
N GLU A 14 -11.26 -13.92 11.20
CA GLU A 14 -10.26 -13.55 12.21
C GLU A 14 -10.50 -12.13 12.74
N LYS A 15 -11.07 -11.24 11.92
CA LYS A 15 -11.28 -9.81 12.20
C LYS A 15 -12.72 -9.38 11.83
N PRO A 16 -13.76 -9.80 12.58
CA PRO A 16 -15.17 -9.49 12.26
C PRO A 16 -15.49 -7.99 12.19
N ALA A 17 -14.69 -7.14 12.84
CA ALA A 17 -14.80 -5.69 12.78
C ALA A 17 -14.69 -5.12 11.35
N LEU A 18 -14.01 -5.82 10.42
CA LEU A 18 -13.87 -5.39 9.03
C LEU A 18 -15.23 -5.35 8.30
N GLU A 19 -16.18 -6.22 8.64
CA GLU A 19 -17.50 -6.27 7.98
C GLU A 19 -18.31 -4.98 8.19
N PHE A 20 -18.08 -4.27 9.29
CA PHE A 20 -18.69 -2.96 9.57
C PHE A 20 -18.01 -1.79 8.84
N LEU A 21 -16.74 -1.95 8.46
CA LEU A 21 -15.95 -0.92 7.76
C LEU A 21 -16.08 -1.04 6.24
N SER A 22 -16.05 -2.27 5.72
CA SER A 22 -16.23 -2.58 4.30
C SER A 22 -16.67 -4.05 4.16
N PRO A 23 -17.89 -4.35 3.68
CA PRO A 23 -18.40 -5.72 3.59
C PRO A 23 -17.51 -6.65 2.75
N LEU A 24 -17.42 -7.93 3.11
CA LEU A 24 -16.53 -8.90 2.46
C LEU A 24 -16.72 -8.97 0.93
N GLU A 25 -17.96 -9.04 0.47
CA GLU A 25 -18.27 -9.26 -0.96
C GLU A 25 -17.89 -8.05 -1.83
N GLU A 26 -18.08 -6.82 -1.32
CA GLU A 26 -17.68 -5.58 -1.97
C GLU A 26 -16.14 -5.43 -1.95
N THR A 27 -15.54 -5.63 -0.78
CA THR A 27 -14.08 -5.57 -0.57
C THR A 27 -13.35 -6.54 -1.47
N TYR A 28 -13.89 -7.75 -1.66
CA TYR A 28 -13.31 -8.73 -2.58
C TYR A 28 -13.21 -8.20 -4.01
N LEU A 29 -14.27 -7.56 -4.52
CA LEU A 29 -14.29 -7.02 -5.89
C LEU A 29 -13.26 -5.89 -6.02
N PHE A 30 -13.25 -4.93 -5.09
CA PHE A 30 -12.32 -3.80 -5.13
C PHE A 30 -10.86 -4.25 -5.01
N ILE A 31 -10.52 -5.12 -4.04
CA ILE A 31 -9.16 -5.66 -3.91
C ILE A 31 -8.76 -6.45 -5.16
N ARG A 32 -9.62 -7.35 -5.68
CA ARG A 32 -9.32 -8.12 -6.90
C ARG A 32 -9.00 -7.20 -8.08
N ASP A 33 -9.82 -6.19 -8.32
CA ASP A 33 -9.70 -5.31 -9.48
C ASP A 33 -8.59 -4.26 -9.31
N PHE A 34 -8.22 -3.95 -8.07
CA PHE A 34 -7.04 -3.15 -7.76
C PHE A 34 -5.75 -3.92 -8.03
N LEU A 35 -5.65 -5.15 -7.52
CA LEU A 35 -4.47 -5.99 -7.67
C LEU A 35 -4.26 -6.44 -9.12
N LYS A 36 -5.33 -6.68 -9.90
CA LYS A 36 -5.23 -6.90 -11.35
C LYS A 36 -4.64 -5.68 -12.07
N LEU A 37 -5.17 -4.48 -11.82
CA LEU A 37 -4.66 -3.25 -12.42
C LEU A 37 -3.18 -2.98 -12.06
N ALA A 38 -2.77 -3.29 -10.83
CA ALA A 38 -1.37 -3.19 -10.43
C ALA A 38 -0.47 -4.16 -11.22
N LEU A 39 -0.93 -5.39 -11.46
CA LEU A 39 -0.19 -6.39 -12.25
C LEU A 39 -0.13 -6.02 -13.74
N GLU A 40 -1.22 -5.52 -14.32
CA GLU A 40 -1.27 -5.01 -15.70
C GLU A 40 -0.27 -3.87 -15.92
N ARG A 41 -0.10 -2.98 -14.93
CA ARG A 41 0.87 -1.87 -14.94
C ARG A 41 2.30 -2.29 -14.61
N ASN A 42 2.54 -3.58 -14.33
CA ASN A 42 3.81 -4.10 -13.80
C ASN A 42 4.27 -3.46 -12.47
N ASN A 43 3.36 -2.89 -11.68
CA ASN A 43 3.68 -2.37 -10.36
C ASN A 43 4.12 -3.52 -9.45
N GLU A 44 5.34 -3.45 -8.91
CA GLU A 44 5.83 -4.44 -7.95
C GLU A 44 5.16 -4.27 -6.58
N TYR A 45 4.91 -3.02 -6.19
CA TYR A 45 4.31 -2.62 -4.93
C TYR A 45 2.98 -1.87 -5.16
N VAL A 46 2.13 -1.91 -4.15
CA VAL A 46 0.84 -1.22 -4.09
C VAL A 46 0.70 -0.42 -2.80
N ASN A 47 -0.05 0.67 -2.89
CA ASN A 47 -0.20 1.70 -1.87
C ASN A 47 -1.68 1.82 -1.44
N PRO A 48 -2.00 1.89 -0.12
CA PRO A 48 -3.36 2.16 0.34
C PRO A 48 -3.94 3.48 -0.18
N SER A 49 -3.13 4.52 -0.42
CA SER A 49 -3.62 5.80 -0.97
C SER A 49 -4.17 5.65 -2.39
N ASP A 50 -3.49 4.89 -3.25
CA ASP A 50 -3.94 4.64 -4.62
C ASP A 50 -5.28 3.88 -4.64
N TYR A 51 -5.48 2.99 -3.67
CA TYR A 51 -6.75 2.28 -3.46
C TYR A 51 -7.83 3.23 -2.95
N SER A 52 -7.53 4.03 -1.92
CA SER A 52 -8.41 5.06 -1.35
C SER A 52 -8.93 6.01 -2.44
N ILE A 53 -8.03 6.58 -3.24
CA ILE A 53 -8.35 7.48 -4.35
C ILE A 53 -9.20 6.78 -5.41
N LYS A 54 -8.84 5.55 -5.81
CA LYS A 54 -9.54 4.83 -6.90
C LYS A 54 -10.97 4.44 -6.55
N TYR A 55 -11.25 4.08 -5.29
CA TYR A 55 -12.56 3.57 -4.86
C TYR A 55 -13.33 4.52 -3.93
N GLY A 56 -12.87 5.77 -3.79
CA GLY A 56 -13.50 6.77 -2.93
C GLY A 56 -13.56 6.36 -1.45
N GLN A 57 -12.62 5.51 -1.01
CA GLN A 57 -12.57 4.99 0.35
C GLN A 57 -11.75 5.93 1.24
N ASP A 58 -12.12 6.04 2.52
CA ASP A 58 -11.30 6.74 3.50
C ASP A 58 -9.88 6.11 3.58
N MET A 59 -8.87 6.97 3.78
CA MET A 59 -7.46 6.56 3.77
C MET A 59 -7.10 5.74 5.01
N LEU A 60 -7.64 6.07 6.19
CA LEU A 60 -7.40 5.31 7.41
C LEU A 60 -8.04 3.92 7.32
N ASN A 61 -9.26 3.82 6.79
CA ASN A 61 -9.92 2.54 6.49
C ASN A 61 -9.16 1.72 5.43
N SER A 62 -8.65 2.36 4.37
CA SER A 62 -7.84 1.71 3.34
C SER A 62 -6.53 1.17 3.90
N LEU A 63 -5.83 1.95 4.73
CA LEU A 63 -4.63 1.51 5.44
C LEU A 63 -4.93 0.35 6.40
N ASN A 64 -5.99 0.45 7.20
CA ASN A 64 -6.43 -0.59 8.12
C ASN A 64 -6.75 -1.91 7.39
N LEU A 65 -7.44 -1.85 6.25
CA LEU A 65 -7.68 -3.00 5.39
C LEU A 65 -6.36 -3.62 4.93
N PHE A 66 -5.45 -2.81 4.37
CA PHE A 66 -4.16 -3.28 3.85
C PHE A 66 -3.27 -3.90 4.93
N LEU A 67 -3.26 -3.33 6.14
CA LEU A 67 -2.58 -3.91 7.29
C LEU A 67 -3.17 -5.28 7.66
N ASN A 68 -4.49 -5.39 7.81
CA ASN A 68 -5.13 -6.67 8.16
C ASN A 68 -4.90 -7.77 7.10
N ILE A 69 -5.03 -7.45 5.81
CA ILE A 69 -4.77 -8.42 4.73
C ILE A 69 -3.28 -8.75 4.53
N SER A 70 -2.37 -8.06 5.24
CA SER A 70 -0.92 -8.33 5.26
C SER A 70 -0.42 -9.09 6.48
N GLN A 71 -1.20 -9.14 7.57
CA GLN A 71 -0.80 -9.70 8.87
C GLN A 71 -1.48 -11.02 9.24
N SER A 72 -2.50 -11.45 8.51
CA SER A 72 -3.16 -12.75 8.74
C SER A 72 -2.24 -13.94 8.44
N ALA A 73 -2.60 -15.11 8.99
CA ALA A 73 -2.00 -16.40 8.64
C ALA A 73 -2.14 -16.77 7.14
N TYR A 74 -3.06 -16.13 6.42
CA TYR A 74 -3.28 -16.29 4.98
C TYR A 74 -3.08 -14.96 4.23
N PRO A 75 -1.87 -14.38 4.25
CA PRO A 75 -1.66 -13.00 3.83
C PRO A 75 -1.86 -12.83 2.31
N ILE A 76 -2.70 -11.87 1.93
CA ILE A 76 -2.91 -11.49 0.52
C ILE A 76 -1.77 -10.58 0.04
N LEU A 77 -1.29 -9.73 0.95
CA LEU A 77 -0.18 -8.81 0.74
C LEU A 77 0.96 -9.14 1.71
N SER A 78 2.19 -8.78 1.34
CA SER A 78 3.34 -8.74 2.25
C SER A 78 3.67 -7.27 2.51
N ARG A 79 3.84 -6.90 3.78
CA ARG A 79 4.12 -5.52 4.19
C ARG A 79 5.61 -5.20 4.03
N TYR A 80 5.89 -4.02 3.49
CA TYR A 80 7.22 -3.42 3.36
C TYR A 80 7.15 -1.97 3.82
N TYR A 81 8.32 -1.37 4.05
CA TYR A 81 8.48 0.02 4.42
C TYR A 81 9.34 0.69 3.37
N TYR A 82 8.85 1.80 2.83
CA TYR A 82 9.61 2.74 2.02
C TYR A 82 10.16 3.81 2.96
N ILE A 83 11.47 4.01 2.94
CA ILE A 83 12.21 4.94 3.79
C ILE A 83 13.00 5.89 2.88
N SER A 84 12.81 7.20 3.03
CA SER A 84 13.72 8.18 2.42
C SER A 84 14.97 8.32 3.28
N CYS A 85 16.15 8.46 2.67
CA CYS A 85 17.38 8.69 3.43
C CYS A 85 17.61 10.18 3.67
N ASP A 86 17.63 10.59 4.94
CA ASP A 86 17.73 12.00 5.38
C ASP A 86 18.93 12.79 4.79
N GLU A 87 20.01 12.12 4.39
CA GLU A 87 21.22 12.75 3.82
C GLU A 87 21.26 12.85 2.28
N CYS A 88 20.46 12.06 1.56
CA CYS A 88 20.58 11.97 0.10
C CYS A 88 19.28 11.66 -0.66
N ASP A 89 18.15 11.66 0.03
CA ASP A 89 16.80 11.36 -0.45
C ASP A 89 16.65 10.02 -1.19
N SER A 90 17.66 9.13 -1.13
CA SER A 90 17.64 7.89 -1.87
C SER A 90 16.62 6.93 -1.26
N PRO A 91 15.67 6.41 -2.04
CA PRO A 91 14.62 5.53 -1.52
C PRO A 91 15.18 4.17 -1.15
N THR A 92 14.80 3.67 0.02
CA THR A 92 15.11 2.31 0.45
C THR A 92 13.84 1.57 0.83
N ILE A 93 13.66 0.36 0.27
CA ILE A 93 12.56 -0.54 0.61
C ILE A 93 13.08 -1.66 1.51
N VAL A 94 12.47 -1.81 2.71
CA VAL A 94 12.82 -2.86 3.68
C VAL A 94 11.60 -3.73 4.03
N SER A 95 11.83 -5.03 4.22
CA SER A 95 10.79 -5.99 4.62
C SER A 95 10.57 -6.10 6.13
N SER A 96 11.48 -5.52 6.92
CA SER A 96 11.46 -5.51 8.38
C SER A 96 11.99 -4.16 8.87
N MET A 97 11.36 -3.60 9.91
CA MET A 97 11.98 -2.56 10.71
C MET A 97 12.98 -3.20 11.66
N ASN A 98 14.24 -3.24 11.22
CA ASN A 98 15.37 -3.48 12.13
C ASN A 98 15.80 -2.13 12.72
N LYS A 99 16.25 -2.12 13.98
CA LYS A 99 16.49 -0.87 14.74
C LYS A 99 17.49 0.09 14.08
N LEU A 100 18.49 -0.48 13.42
CA LEU A 100 19.53 0.23 12.68
C LEU A 100 19.49 -0.23 11.23
N TYR A 101 19.46 0.73 10.31
CA TYR A 101 19.57 0.51 8.88
C TYR A 101 20.71 1.36 8.32
N GLU A 102 21.41 0.88 7.29
CA GLU A 102 22.40 1.69 6.56
C GLU A 102 21.85 2.00 5.17
N CYS A 103 21.77 3.28 4.82
CA CYS A 103 21.37 3.67 3.47
C CYS A 103 22.23 2.97 2.42
N THR A 104 21.58 2.27 1.47
CA THR A 104 22.27 1.46 0.48
C THR A 104 23.18 2.29 -0.43
N HIS A 105 22.79 3.55 -0.71
CA HIS A 105 23.53 4.51 -1.51
C HIS A 105 24.68 5.17 -0.75
N CYS A 106 24.40 6.01 0.26
CA CYS A 106 25.40 6.85 0.92
C CYS A 106 26.06 6.23 2.17
N LYS A 107 25.60 5.06 2.62
CA LYS A 107 26.01 4.39 3.88
C LYS A 107 25.71 5.16 5.17
N TYR A 108 24.87 6.20 5.10
CA TYR A 108 24.41 6.90 6.30
C TYR A 108 23.58 5.96 7.20
N PRO A 109 23.87 5.89 8.51
CA PRO A 109 23.10 5.10 9.46
C PRO A 109 21.78 5.80 9.80
N LEU A 110 20.67 5.12 9.50
CA LEU A 110 19.31 5.50 9.87
C LEU A 110 18.93 4.75 11.15
N ASP A 111 18.83 5.46 12.28
CA ASP A 111 18.29 4.94 13.53
C ASP A 111 16.77 5.13 13.57
N ILE A 112 16.06 4.07 13.22
CA ILE A 112 14.59 4.01 13.14
C ILE A 112 13.96 3.94 14.55
N THR A 113 14.77 3.82 15.62
CA THR A 113 14.30 3.84 17.02
C THR A 113 14.42 5.19 17.71
N SER A 114 14.90 6.21 17.00
CA SER A 114 14.81 7.60 17.44
C SER A 114 13.34 7.99 17.60
N ASP A 115 12.86 8.16 18.84
CA ASP A 115 11.46 8.49 19.19
C ASP A 115 11.04 9.94 18.80
N THR A 116 11.76 10.52 17.84
CA THR A 116 11.51 11.81 17.18
C THR A 116 10.44 11.64 16.11
N LYS A 117 9.45 12.54 16.11
CA LYS A 117 8.35 12.53 15.12
C LYS A 117 8.83 12.55 13.67
N GLU A 118 9.98 13.20 13.43
CA GLU A 118 10.64 13.35 12.13
C GLU A 118 11.13 12.00 11.56
N THR A 119 11.55 11.07 12.42
CA THR A 119 11.96 9.72 12.00
C THR A 119 10.78 8.91 11.46
N PHE A 120 9.57 9.12 12.00
CA PHE A 120 8.37 8.42 11.56
C PHE A 120 7.68 9.08 10.36
N SER A 121 7.91 10.36 10.06
CA SER A 121 7.36 10.98 8.84
C SER A 121 8.00 10.45 7.55
N ASN A 122 9.23 9.95 7.63
CA ASN A 122 10.00 9.50 6.46
C ASN A 122 9.73 8.02 6.09
N ILE A 123 8.75 7.38 6.75
CA ILE A 123 8.47 5.94 6.64
C ILE A 123 7.04 5.72 6.14
N HIS A 124 6.93 5.20 4.92
CA HIS A 124 5.65 4.92 4.26
C HIS A 124 5.40 3.41 4.14
N TYR A 125 4.18 2.97 4.46
CA TYR A 125 3.76 1.58 4.24
C TYR A 125 3.51 1.31 2.76
N ILE A 126 4.24 0.36 2.20
CA ILE A 126 4.02 -0.18 0.86
C ILE A 126 3.85 -1.69 0.94
N PHE A 127 3.11 -2.26 -0.01
CA PHE A 127 2.69 -3.66 0.07
C PHE A 127 3.00 -4.39 -1.23
N LYS A 128 3.40 -5.65 -1.14
CA LYS A 128 3.69 -6.51 -2.30
C LYS A 128 2.65 -7.62 -2.38
N ILE A 129 2.18 -7.95 -3.58
CA ILE A 129 1.19 -9.02 -3.77
C ILE A 129 1.85 -10.37 -3.44
N ASN A 130 1.21 -11.17 -2.58
CA ASN A 130 1.69 -12.52 -2.25
C ASN A 130 1.88 -13.35 -3.54
N PRO A 131 3.01 -14.07 -3.72
CA PRO A 131 3.28 -14.86 -4.92
C PRO A 131 2.15 -15.80 -5.37
N GLU A 132 1.43 -16.45 -4.46
CA GLU A 132 0.33 -17.35 -4.84
C GLU A 132 -0.91 -16.60 -5.35
N ILE A 133 -1.24 -15.46 -4.74
CA ILE A 133 -2.29 -14.55 -5.24
C ILE A 133 -1.88 -13.95 -6.59
N ARG A 134 -0.61 -13.56 -6.74
CA ARG A 134 -0.07 -13.04 -8.01
C ARG A 134 -0.17 -14.08 -9.13
N LYS A 135 0.09 -15.37 -8.86
CA LYS A 135 -0.09 -16.46 -9.83
C LYS A 135 -1.56 -16.60 -10.27
N GLU A 136 -2.50 -16.63 -9.32
CA GLU A 136 -3.94 -16.70 -9.60
C GLU A 136 -4.39 -15.53 -10.49
N LEU A 137 -4.09 -14.30 -10.09
CA LEU A 137 -4.53 -13.11 -10.84
C LEU A 137 -3.90 -13.01 -12.24
N ASN A 138 -2.65 -13.48 -12.42
CA ASN A 138 -2.03 -13.55 -13.74
C ASN A 138 -2.63 -14.64 -14.64
N TYR A 139 -3.15 -15.73 -14.08
CA TYR A 139 -3.86 -16.75 -14.85
C TYR A 139 -5.18 -16.19 -15.40
N ASP A 140 -5.95 -15.48 -14.56
CA ASP A 140 -7.18 -14.78 -14.97
C ASP A 140 -6.93 -13.79 -16.12
N LEU A 141 -5.86 -12.99 -16.05
CA LEU A 141 -5.50 -12.01 -17.08
C LEU A 141 -5.18 -12.68 -18.43
N LYS A 142 -4.47 -13.82 -18.41
CA LYS A 142 -4.16 -14.61 -19.62
C LYS A 142 -5.36 -15.39 -20.17
N GLY A 143 -6.38 -15.62 -19.34
CA GLY A 143 -7.62 -16.30 -19.73
C GLY A 143 -8.61 -15.42 -20.48
N GLN A 144 -8.38 -14.11 -20.58
CA GLN A 144 -9.17 -13.24 -21.43
C GLN A 144 -8.75 -13.42 -22.90
N PRO A 145 -9.67 -13.80 -23.81
CA PRO A 145 -9.36 -13.78 -25.23
C PRO A 145 -9.12 -12.33 -25.65
N SER A 146 -7.93 -12.05 -26.19
CA SER A 146 -7.64 -10.77 -26.81
C SER A 146 -8.54 -10.60 -28.03
N SER A 147 -9.49 -9.66 -27.93
CA SER A 147 -10.40 -9.26 -29.02
C SER A 147 -9.60 -8.63 -30.16
N SER A 148 -9.06 -9.46 -31.04
CA SER A 148 -8.27 -9.03 -32.20
C SER A 148 -9.17 -8.65 -33.38
N SER A 149 -9.05 -7.41 -33.88
CA SER A 149 -8.59 -7.13 -35.25
C SER A 149 -8.94 -5.71 -35.77
N ASN A 150 -7.89 -4.98 -36.17
CA ASN A 150 -7.77 -4.11 -37.35
C ASN A 150 -8.76 -2.95 -37.60
N PHE A 151 -8.27 -1.71 -37.44
CA PHE A 151 -8.25 -0.71 -38.52
C PHE A 151 -6.89 0.04 -38.50
N VAL A 152 -6.45 0.57 -39.65
CA VAL A 152 -5.10 1.11 -39.94
C VAL A 152 -5.19 2.60 -40.34
N GLU A 153 -4.05 3.32 -40.24
CA GLU A 153 -3.75 4.72 -40.69
C GLU A 153 -4.35 5.87 -39.83
N GLU A 154 -3.66 6.99 -39.52
CA GLU A 154 -2.23 7.39 -39.68
C GLU A 154 -1.84 8.52 -38.66
N GLY A 155 -0.55 8.65 -38.28
CA GLY A 155 0.00 9.75 -37.45
C GLY A 155 -0.20 9.58 -35.92
N ASP A 156 0.63 10.10 -35.01
CA ASP A 156 1.78 11.02 -35.12
C ASP A 156 2.83 10.71 -34.01
N GLN A 157 4.06 11.22 -34.11
CA GLN A 157 5.14 10.93 -33.15
C GLN A 157 5.12 11.87 -31.92
N THR A 158 5.05 11.32 -30.70
CA THR A 158 5.44 12.04 -29.47
C THR A 158 6.32 11.16 -28.55
N PRO A 159 7.30 11.76 -27.83
CA PRO A 159 8.37 11.01 -27.17
C PRO A 159 8.05 10.55 -25.73
N TYR A 160 8.92 9.67 -25.22
CA TYR A 160 8.97 9.26 -23.81
C TYR A 160 9.27 10.43 -22.84
N SER A 161 8.39 10.65 -21.87
CA SER A 161 8.62 11.22 -20.52
C SER A 161 7.27 11.23 -19.78
N GLU A 162 7.11 11.03 -18.48
CA GLU A 162 8.00 10.71 -17.35
C GLU A 162 7.15 9.93 -16.31
N ALA A 163 7.75 9.21 -15.36
CA ALA A 163 7.00 8.71 -14.21
C ALA A 163 6.59 9.90 -13.31
N PRO A 164 5.37 9.93 -12.74
CA PRO A 164 4.93 11.05 -11.92
C PRO A 164 5.82 11.20 -10.68
N ASN A 165 6.47 12.36 -10.57
CA ASN A 165 7.39 12.66 -9.48
C ASN A 165 6.60 12.87 -8.17
N LEU A 166 6.83 12.01 -7.17
CA LEU A 166 6.02 11.93 -5.95
C LEU A 166 6.13 13.17 -5.05
N SER A 167 7.14 14.02 -5.27
CA SER A 167 7.41 15.24 -4.51
C SER A 167 6.34 16.32 -4.68
N MET A 168 5.51 16.27 -5.73
CA MET A 168 4.55 17.34 -6.03
C MET A 168 3.22 17.27 -5.25
N LEU A 169 3.06 16.28 -4.35
CA LEU A 169 1.81 16.03 -3.61
C LEU A 169 1.82 16.55 -2.16
N ILE A 170 2.90 17.19 -1.70
CA ILE A 170 3.08 17.57 -0.28
C ILE A 170 2.85 19.08 -0.02
N GLU A 171 2.99 19.96 -1.02
CA GLU A 171 3.00 21.42 -0.83
C GLU A 171 1.61 22.12 -0.86
N SER A 172 0.48 21.42 -0.74
CA SER A 172 -0.86 22.01 -0.90
C SER A 172 -1.86 21.81 0.24
N GLN A 173 -1.39 21.49 1.46
CA GLN A 173 -2.21 21.54 2.67
C GLN A 173 -1.46 22.15 3.85
N ASP A 174 -1.45 23.49 3.89
CA ASP A 174 -1.26 24.21 5.14
C ASP A 174 -2.34 25.30 5.30
N GLU A 175 -2.55 25.70 6.55
CA GLU A 175 -3.56 26.65 7.07
C GLU A 175 -5.03 26.16 7.22
N ASN A 176 -5.49 26.20 8.49
CA ASN A 176 -6.85 26.01 9.01
C ASN A 176 -7.48 24.61 9.02
N TYR A 177 -7.00 23.76 9.94
CA TYR A 177 -7.89 22.81 10.64
C TYR A 177 -7.63 22.77 12.16
N THR A 178 -8.25 23.69 12.90
CA THR A 178 -8.19 23.74 14.37
C THR A 178 -9.12 22.72 15.02
N GLY A 179 -8.74 21.43 14.96
CA GLY A 179 -9.43 20.32 15.65
C GLY A 179 -8.51 19.44 16.52
N VAL A 180 -7.23 19.81 16.64
CA VAL A 180 -6.16 18.83 16.92
C VAL A 180 -5.59 18.96 18.33
N VAL A 181 -6.38 18.60 19.35
CA VAL A 181 -5.89 18.44 20.74
C VAL A 181 -6.24 17.09 21.34
N GLU A 182 -7.47 16.59 21.18
CA GLU A 182 -7.89 15.32 21.82
C GLU A 182 -7.55 14.07 20.97
N GLU A 183 -7.60 14.17 19.64
CA GLU A 183 -7.42 13.02 18.74
C GLU A 183 -5.97 12.48 18.70
N LYS A 184 -4.98 13.33 18.97
CA LYS A 184 -3.55 12.95 19.03
C LYS A 184 -3.20 12.02 20.20
N ALA A 185 -4.03 11.97 21.25
CA ALA A 185 -3.83 11.03 22.36
C ALA A 185 -4.18 9.59 21.96
N SER A 186 -5.29 9.41 21.23
CA SER A 186 -5.80 8.09 20.81
C SER A 186 -4.84 7.35 19.87
N ILE A 187 -4.23 8.05 18.92
CA ILE A 187 -3.24 7.46 17.99
C ILE A 187 -1.98 7.01 18.77
N LYS A 188 -1.55 7.78 19.78
CA LYS A 188 -0.38 7.45 20.60
C LYS A 188 -0.62 6.23 21.50
N GLU A 189 -1.80 6.12 22.13
CA GLU A 189 -2.15 4.92 22.91
C GLU A 189 -2.19 3.64 22.05
N ASN A 190 -2.76 3.72 20.85
CA ASN A 190 -2.82 2.55 19.97
C ASN A 190 -1.42 2.10 19.54
N LEU A 191 -0.55 3.01 19.10
CA LEU A 191 0.83 2.67 18.70
C LEU A 191 1.65 2.05 19.85
N LEU A 192 1.48 2.54 21.09
CA LEU A 192 2.13 1.96 22.27
C LEU A 192 1.62 0.54 22.58
N ARG A 193 0.29 0.32 22.57
CA ARG A 193 -0.28 -1.02 22.80
C ARG A 193 0.14 -2.04 21.74
N PHE A 194 0.32 -1.61 20.49
CA PHE A 194 0.85 -2.47 19.42
C PHE A 194 2.35 -2.79 19.54
N ALA A 195 3.14 -1.99 20.28
CA ALA A 195 4.55 -2.26 20.53
C ALA A 195 4.79 -3.26 21.68
N GLU A 196 3.85 -3.38 22.62
CA GLU A 196 3.97 -4.25 23.81
C GLU A 196 3.44 -5.68 23.60
N GLY A 197 2.80 -5.98 22.47
CA GLY A 197 2.50 -7.36 22.05
C GLY A 197 1.36 -8.05 22.81
N ILE A 198 0.14 -7.52 22.66
CA ILE A 198 -1.13 -8.15 23.07
C ILE A 198 -2.05 -8.29 21.85
#